data_AF-A0A9D8X6I0-F1
#
_entry.id   AF-A0A9D8X6I0-F1
#
_cell.length_a   1.000
_cell.length_b   1.000
_cell.length_c   1.000
_cell.angle_alpha   90.00
_cell.angle_beta   90.00
_cell.angle_gamma   90.00
#
_symmetry.space_group_name_H-M   'P 1'
#
loop_
_entity.id
_entity.type
_entity.pdbx_description
1 polymer ?
#
loop_
_entity_poly.entity_id
_entity_poly.type
_entity_poly.pdbx_seq_one_letter_code
_entity_poly.pdbx_strand_id
1 'polypeptide(L)' 'MAKSESRKTGDIFEEKTARWMKKNGYKIVARNWTKPPHELDIVAIRAKRLFLRK' A
#
# COMPACT_ATOMS: atom_id res chain seq x y z
N MET A 1 -23.50 2.41 12.38
CA MET A 1 -22.50 2.73 13.42
C MET A 1 -21.41 3.58 12.79
N ALA A 2 -21.05 4.72 13.39
CA ALA A 2 -19.97 5.56 12.88
C ALA A 2 -18.60 4.89 13.11
N LYS A 3 -17.70 4.96 12.13
CA LYS A 3 -16.30 4.51 12.30
C LYS A 3 -15.63 5.32 13.41
N SER A 4 -14.81 4.65 14.24
CA SER A 4 -13.95 5.31 15.23
C SER A 4 -13.00 6.30 14.57
N GLU A 5 -12.57 7.33 15.29
CA GLU A 5 -11.63 8.33 14.78
C GLU A 5 -10.28 7.72 14.38
N SER A 6 -9.84 6.69 15.10
CA SER A 6 -8.65 5.89 14.76
C SER A 6 -8.78 5.23 13.40
N ARG A 7 -9.95 4.67 13.06
CA ARG A 7 -10.16 3.98 11.79
C ARG A 7 -10.26 4.94 10.61
N LYS A 8 -10.87 6.12 10.82
CA LYS A 8 -10.87 7.19 9.81
C LYS A 8 -9.45 7.68 9.52
N THR A 9 -8.65 7.84 10.57
CA THR A 9 -7.24 8.24 10.43
C THR A 9 -6.44 7.19 9.66
N GLY A 10 -6.61 5.90 9.98
CA GLY A 10 -6.02 4.79 9.23
C GLY A 10 -6.35 4.82 7.74
N ASP A 11 -7.63 4.93 7.40
CA ASP A 11 -8.11 5.01 6.00
C ASP A 11 -7.42 6.15 5.21
N ILE A 12 -7.22 7.31 5.85
CA ILE A 12 -6.54 8.47 5.24
C ILE A 12 -5.06 8.18 4.96
N PHE A 13 -4.36 7.57 5.91
CA PHE A 13 -2.93 7.26 5.76
C PHE A 13 -2.67 6.15 4.75
N GLU A 14 -3.53 5.13 4.69
CA GLU A 14 -3.46 4.12 3.64
C GLU A 14 -3.65 4.74 2.25
N GLU A 15 -4.61 5.65 2.11
CA GLU A 15 -4.87 6.30 0.83
C GLU A 15 -3.72 7.23 0.41
N LYS A 16 -3.09 7.93 1.36
CA LYS A 16 -1.86 8.69 1.10
C LYS A 16 -0.72 7.78 0.69
N THR A 17 -0.55 6.64 1.36
CA THR A 17 0.50 5.65 1.08
C THR A 17 0.31 5.04 -0.31
N ALA A 18 -0.89 4.60 -0.66
CA ALA A 18 -1.21 4.06 -1.97
C ALA A 18 -0.93 5.06 -3.10
N ARG A 19 -1.27 6.34 -2.89
CA ARG A 19 -0.96 7.42 -3.85
C ARG A 19 0.52 7.65 -4.00
N TRP A 20 1.27 7.70 -2.90
CA TRP A 20 2.72 7.83 -2.94
C TRP A 20 3.38 6.66 -3.66
N MET A 21 2.95 5.42 -3.37
CA MET A 21 3.44 4.21 -4.04
C MET A 21 3.22 4.27 -5.55
N LYS A 22 2.00 4.60 -6.01
CA LYS A 22 1.70 4.78 -7.44
C LYS A 22 2.61 5.82 -8.09
N LYS A 23 2.80 6.99 -7.44
CA LYS A 23 3.69 8.05 -7.94
C LYS A 23 5.15 7.60 -8.07
N ASN A 24 5.58 6.66 -7.22
CA ASN A 24 6.96 6.14 -7.20
C ASN A 24 7.15 4.86 -8.04
N GLY A 25 6.22 4.56 -8.95
CA GLY A 25 6.34 3.45 -9.90
C GLY A 25 5.99 2.09 -9.31
N TYR A 26 5.32 2.04 -8.16
CA TYR A 26 4.73 0.82 -7.64
C TYR A 26 3.33 0.62 -8.23
N LYS A 27 2.98 -0.63 -8.53
CA LYS A 27 1.63 -1.07 -8.84
C LYS A 27 1.03 -1.73 -7.60
N ILE A 28 -0.09 -1.19 -7.10
CA ILE A 28 -0.83 -1.83 -6.00
C ILE A 28 -1.47 -3.12 -6.53
N VAL A 29 -1.27 -4.24 -5.83
CA VAL A 29 -1.80 -5.56 -6.20
C VAL A 29 -2.86 -6.06 -5.22
N ALA A 30 -2.84 -5.62 -3.96
CA ALA A 30 -3.89 -5.88 -2.98
C ALA A 30 -3.96 -4.76 -1.93
N ARG A 31 -5.12 -4.61 -1.30
CA ARG A 31 -5.36 -3.82 -0.09
C ARG A 31 -6.10 -4.68 0.93
N ASN A 32 -5.89 -4.45 2.22
CA ASN A 32 -6.53 -5.19 3.32
C ASN A 32 -6.35 -6.72 3.18
N TRP A 33 -5.13 -7.16 2.88
CA TRP A 33 -4.86 -8.59 2.73
C TRP A 33 -4.73 -9.22 4.11
N THR A 34 -5.52 -10.27 4.36
CA THR A 34 -5.54 -10.97 5.64
C THR A 34 -5.31 -12.45 5.41
N LYS A 35 -4.36 -13.03 6.15
CA LYS A 35 -4.14 -14.47 6.26
C LYS A 35 -3.60 -14.75 7.65
N PRO A 36 -4.39 -15.35 8.56
CA PRO A 36 -3.96 -15.59 9.93
C PRO A 36 -2.58 -16.27 9.99
N PRO A 37 -1.66 -15.80 10.87
CA PRO A 37 -1.80 -14.73 11.86
C PRO A 37 -1.42 -13.32 11.34
N HIS A 38 -1.35 -13.12 10.03
CA HIS A 38 -0.81 -11.92 9.39
C HIS A 38 -1.86 -11.07 8.69
N GLU A 39 -1.62 -9.76 8.70
CA GLU A 39 -2.37 -8.75 7.95
C GLU A 39 -1.40 -7.81 7.26
N LEU A 40 -1.74 -7.38 6.04
CA LEU A 40 -1.01 -6.40 5.25
C LEU A 40 -2.01 -5.37 4.70
N ASP A 41 -1.87 -4.12 5.12
CA ASP A 41 -2.76 -3.03 4.68
C ASP A 41 -2.67 -2.79 3.16
N ILE A 42 -1.46 -2.84 2.59
CA ILE A 42 -1.20 -2.62 1.16
C ILE A 42 -0.11 -3.57 0.67
N VAL A 43 -0.38 -4.25 -0.44
CA VAL A 43 0.61 -5.04 -1.19
C VAL A 43 0.86 -4.36 -2.52
N ALA A 44 2.14 -4.11 -2.85
CA ALA A 44 2.52 -3.45 -4.09
C ALA A 44 3.78 -4.08 -4.70
N ILE A 45 3.84 -4.07 -6.03
CA ILE A 45 4.99 -4.55 -6.80
C ILE A 45 5.66 -3.37 -7.52
N ARG A 46 7.00 -3.37 -7.55
CA ARG A 46 7.79 -2.44 -8.38
C ARG A 46 8.67 -3.24 -9.32
N ALA A 47 8.64 -2.91 -10.61
CA ALA A 47 9.59 -3.47 -11.56
C ALA A 47 11.02 -3.10 -11.14
N LYS A 48 11.91 -4.08 -11.10
CA LYS A 48 13.35 -3.81 -10.89
C LYS A 48 13.87 -3.10 -12.15
N ARG A 49 14.38 -1.88 -11.99
CA ARG A 49 15.16 -1.22 -13.04
C ARG A 49 16.55 -1.84 -13.04
N LEU A 50 16.91 -2.50 -14.13
CA LEU A 50 18.28 -2.97 -14.34
C LEU A 50 19.09 -1.80 -14.92
N PHE A 51 20.09 -1.32 -14.17
CA PHE A 51 21.06 -0.36 -14.69
C PHE A 51 22.23 -1.14 -15.30
N LEU A 52 22.30 -1.18 -16.63
CA LEU A 52 23.49 -1.65 -17.33
C LEU A 52 24.49 -0.50 -17.37
N ARG A 53 25.64 -0.65 -16.70
CA ARG A 53 26.80 0.21 -16.91
C ARG A 53 27.54 -0.30 -18.14
N LYS A 54 27.83 0.60 -19.10
CA LYS A 54 28.76 0.35 -20.20
C LYS A 54 30.19 0.50 -19.70
#